data_AF-A0A7V8NMN8-F1
#
_entry.id   AF-A0A7V8NMN8-F1
#
_cell.length_a   1.000
_cell.length_b   1.000
_cell.length_c   1.000
_cell.angle_alpha   90.00
_cell.angle_beta   90.00
_cell.angle_gamma   90.00
#
_symmetry.space_group_name_H-M   'P 1'
#
loop_
_entity.id
_entity.type
_entity.pdbx_description
1 polymer ?
#
loop_
_entity_poly.entity_id
_entity_poly.type
_entity_poly.pdbx_seq_one_letter_code
_entity_poly.pdbx_strand_id
1 'polypeptide(L)' 'PTDFGEVRIKISRMNGRILHVQPEYDDCRRLAVEKNVPLQRVISEALRAYETASKTN' A
#
# COMPACT_ATOMS: atom_id res chain seq x y z
N PRO A 1 -0.99 8.86 2.11
CA PRO A 1 0.49 8.79 2.28
C PRO A 1 0.84 7.74 3.36
N THR A 2 1.90 6.93 3.17
CA THR A 2 2.39 6.02 4.22
C THR A 2 3.52 6.70 5.00
N ASP A 3 3.79 6.26 6.24
CA ASP A 3 4.89 6.79 7.07
C ASP A 3 6.28 6.65 6.42
N PHE A 4 6.42 5.75 5.44
CA PHE A 4 7.67 5.51 4.73
C PHE A 4 7.78 6.30 3.43
N GLY A 5 6.66 6.78 2.88
CA GLY A 5 6.59 7.51 1.62
C GLY A 5 5.30 7.23 0.84
N GLU A 6 5.26 7.67 -0.42
CA GLU A 6 4.17 7.32 -1.32
C GLU A 6 4.38 5.91 -1.88
N VAL A 7 3.38 5.06 -1.65
CA VAL A 7 3.31 3.71 -2.22
C VAL A 7 2.08 3.68 -3.12
N ARG A 8 2.28 3.35 -4.40
CA ARG A 8 1.16 3.16 -5.32
C ARG A 8 0.43 1.87 -4.97
N ILE A 9 -0.89 1.88 -5.08
CA ILE A 9 -1.71 0.72 -4.80
C ILE A 9 -2.48 0.36 -6.06
N LYS A 10 -2.30 -0.90 -6.48
CA LYS A 10 -3.02 -1.50 -7.59
C LYS A 10 -4.35 -2.02 -7.07
N ILE A 11 -5.43 -1.43 -7.57
CA ILE A 11 -6.79 -1.79 -7.21
C ILE A 11 -7.47 -2.37 -8.44
N SER A 12 -7.77 -3.67 -8.40
CA SER A 12 -8.58 -4.33 -9.42
C SER A 12 -10.04 -4.25 -9.01
N ARG A 13 -10.88 -3.61 -9.83
CA ARG A 13 -12.33 -3.51 -9.62
C ARG A 13 -13.07 -4.23 -10.73
N MET A 14 -14.11 -4.98 -10.39
CA MET A 14 -14.97 -5.65 -11.36
C MET A 14 -16.43 -5.51 -10.91
N ASN A 15 -17.30 -5.05 -11.81
CA ASN A 15 -18.73 -4.83 -11.54
C ASN A 15 -18.99 -3.99 -10.28
N GLY A 16 -18.20 -2.94 -10.08
CA GLY A 16 -18.30 -2.05 -8.91
C GLY A 16 -17.76 -2.64 -7.60
N ARG A 17 -17.27 -3.88 -7.59
CA ARG A 17 -16.64 -4.51 -6.41
C ARG A 17 -15.12 -4.48 -6.54
N ILE A 18 -14.46 -4.17 -5.44
CA ILE A 18 -12.99 -4.30 -5.34
C ILE A 18 -12.69 -5.80 -5.24
N LEU A 19 -11.97 -6.33 -6.23
CA LEU A 19 -11.54 -7.73 -6.25
C LEU A 19 -10.21 -7.90 -5.52
N HIS A 20 -9.23 -7.06 -5.84
CA HIS A 20 -7.88 -7.15 -5.31
C HIS A 20 -7.34 -5.76 -5.02
N VAL A 21 -6.66 -5.63 -3.89
CA VAL A 21 -5.89 -4.45 -3.50
C VAL A 21 -4.49 -4.94 -3.18
N GLN A 22 -3.51 -4.51 -3.96
CA GLN A 22 -2.11 -4.87 -3.75
C GLN A 22 -1.25 -3.60 -3.83
N PRO A 23 -0.44 -3.31 -2.79
CA PRO A 23 0.60 -2.29 -2.88
C PRO A 23 1.62 -2.67 -3.96
N GLU A 24 2.16 -1.68 -4.65
CA GLU A 24 3.23 -1.92 -5.63
C GLU A 24 4.47 -2.47 -4.94
N TYR A 25 4.92 -3.64 -5.40
CA TYR A 25 6.00 -4.37 -4.75
C TYR A 25 7.33 -3.61 -4.88
N ASP A 26 7.60 -3.04 -6.05
CA ASP A 26 8.84 -2.29 -6.30
C ASP A 26 8.93 -1.04 -5.42
N ASP A 27 7.82 -0.32 -5.24
CA ASP A 27 7.75 0.84 -4.34
C ASP A 27 7.98 0.39 -2.88
N CYS A 28 7.30 -0.68 -2.45
CA CYS A 28 7.47 -1.23 -1.10
C CYS A 28 8.91 -1.69 -0.83
N ARG A 29 9.54 -2.36 -1.81
CA ARG A 29 10.92 -2.84 -1.73
C ARG A 29 11.91 -1.69 -1.70
N ARG A 30 11.72 -0.67 -2.54
CA ARG A 30 12.56 0.53 -2.55
C ARG A 30 12.55 1.22 -1.19
N LEU A 31 11.36 1.42 -0.62
CA LEU A 31 11.20 2.02 0.71
C LEU A 31 11.76 1.16 1.83
N ALA A 32 11.58 -0.16 1.77
CA ALA A 32 12.14 -1.09 2.74
C ALA A 32 13.68 -0.99 2.81
N VAL A 33 14.33 -0.92 1.65
CA VAL A 33 15.79 -0.74 1.56
C VAL A 33 16.21 0.65 2.00
N GLU A 34 15.56 1.71 1.50
CA GLU A 34 15.88 3.11 1.79
C GLU A 34 15.74 3.44 3.29
N LYS A 35 14.69 2.93 3.92
CA LYS A 35 14.39 3.15 5.35
C LYS A 35 14.99 2.07 6.26
N ASN A 36 15.65 1.08 5.69
CA ASN A 36 16.21 -0.08 6.40
C ASN A 36 15.17 -0.79 7.30
N VAL A 37 13.96 -1.00 6.76
CA VAL A 37 12.85 -1.67 7.46
C VAL A 37 12.44 -2.95 6.73
N PRO A 38 11.82 -3.92 7.43
CA PRO A 38 11.31 -5.12 6.78
C PRO A 38 10.26 -4.79 5.71
N LEU A 39 10.36 -5.43 4.54
CA LEU A 39 9.40 -5.27 3.45
C LEU A 39 7.95 -5.49 3.89
N GLN A 40 7.72 -6.51 4.72
CA GLN A 40 6.40 -6.83 5.24
C GLN A 40 5.80 -5.65 6.03
N ARG A 41 6.63 -4.87 6.75
CA ARG A 41 6.20 -3.69 7.49
C ARG A 41 5.68 -2.60 6.54
N VAL A 42 6.40 -2.36 5.44
CA VAL A 42 6.00 -1.37 4.43
C VAL A 42 4.69 -1.78 3.75
N ILE A 43 4.55 -3.06 3.41
CA ILE A 43 3.32 -3.60 2.81
C ILE A 43 2.13 -3.44 3.76
N SER A 44 2.29 -3.81 5.04
CA SER A 44 1.25 -3.66 6.05
C SER A 44 0.85 -2.20 6.24
N GLU A 45 1.81 -1.27 6.29
CA GLU A 45 1.51 0.15 6.45
C GLU A 45 0.82 0.74 5.22
N ALA A 46 1.21 0.33 4.02
CA ALA A 46 0.55 0.73 2.78
C ALA A 46 -0.91 0.28 2.73
N LEU A 47 -1.19 -0.96 3.12
CA LEU A 47 -2.56 -1.48 3.22
C LEU A 47 -3.38 -0.74 4.28
N ARG A 48 -2.78 -0.47 5.45
CA ARG A 48 -3.44 0.28 6.52
C ARG A 48 -3.76 1.72 6.13
N ALA A 49 -2.81 2.39 5.46
CA ALA A 49 -3.02 3.73 4.93
C ALA A 49 -4.16 3.77 3.90
N TYR A 50 -4.28 2.73 3.07
CA TYR A 50 -5.39 2.58 2.13
C TYR A 50 -6.74 2.40 2.82
N GLU A 51 -6.82 1.51 3.82
CA GLU A 51 -8.06 1.34 4.60
C GLU A 51 -8.48 2.61 5.34
N THR A 52 -7.52 3.35 5.87
CA THR A 52 -7.81 4.61 6.58
C THR A 52 -8.32 5.66 5.59
N ALA A 53 -7.71 5.74 4.40
CA ALA A 53 -8.16 6.63 3.32
C ALA A 53 -9.55 6.23 2.78
N SER A 54 -9.88 4.94 2.72
CA SER A 54 -11.21 4.48 2.26
C SER A 54 -12.32 4.67 3.29
N LYS A 55 -11.99 4.66 4.60
CA LYS A 55 -12.94 4.88 5.70
C LYS A 55 -13.27 6.35 5.98
N THR A 56 -12.54 7.29 5.38
CA THR A 56 -12.78 8.74 5.59
C THR A 56 -13.80 9.31 4.60
N ASN A 57 -14.55 8.46 3.88
CA ASN A 57 -15.55 8.89 2.90
C ASN A 57 -16.95 8.44 3.27
#